data_AF-A0A6N8TGA4-F1
#
_entry.id   AF-A0A6N8TGA4-F1
#
_cell.length_a   1.000
_cell.length_b   1.000
_cell.length_c   1.000
_cell.angle_alpha   90.00
_cell.angle_beta   90.00
_cell.angle_gamma   90.00
#
_symmetry.space_group_name_H-M   'P 1'
#
loop_
_entity.id
_entity.type
_entity.pdbx_description
1 polymer ?
#
loop_
_entity_poly.entity_id
_entity_poly.type
_entity_poly.pdbx_seq_one_letter_code
_entity_poly.pdbx_strand_id
1 'polypeptide(L)'
;MRGPRSAGPDVEARFHKEMLGLYERFAELGFRPALLRRCVTLNGGVAAARELVFNPGTTGLERLIDLRKPELSMEALMLRPEYLGLFSDLELKEAARRLVNAAPSRSRGRLQAQPTERK
;
A
#
# COMPACT_ATOMS: atom_id res chain seq x y z
N MET A 1 13.06 -34.31 0.57
CA MET A 1 11.69 -33.92 0.18
C MET A 1 11.33 -32.63 0.88
N ARG A 2 11.21 -31.50 0.17
CA ARG A 2 10.70 -30.24 0.75
C ARG A 2 9.18 -30.24 0.57
N GLY A 3 8.46 -30.29 1.69
CA GLY A 3 6.99 -30.28 1.73
C GLY A 3 6.40 -29.05 1.05
N PRO A 4 5.08 -29.08 0.75
CA PRO A 4 4.43 -27.99 0.04
C PRO A 4 4.61 -26.71 0.87
N ARG A 5 5.08 -25.64 0.22
CA ARG A 5 5.02 -24.28 0.75
C ARG A 5 3.56 -23.87 0.79
N SER A 6 2.82 -24.39 1.76
CA SER A 6 1.49 -23.92 2.06
C SER A 6 1.65 -22.44 2.42
N ALA A 7 1.14 -21.56 1.57
CA ALA A 7 0.70 -20.25 2.04
C ALA A 7 -0.42 -20.55 3.05
N GLY A 8 -0.04 -20.82 4.29
CA GLY A 8 -0.94 -21.21 5.36
C GLY A 8 -1.54 -19.97 6.04
N PRO A 9 -2.50 -20.18 6.96
CA PRO A 9 -3.10 -19.10 7.77
C PRO A 9 -2.05 -18.22 8.46
N ASP A 10 -0.86 -18.75 8.74
CA ASP A 10 0.25 -18.00 9.33
C ASP A 10 0.78 -16.87 8.43
N VAL A 11 0.81 -17.07 7.11
CA VAL A 11 1.32 -16.07 6.15
C VAL A 11 0.30 -14.94 5.99
N GLU A 12 -0.98 -15.28 5.93
CA GLU A 12 -2.08 -14.30 5.89
C GLU A 12 -2.17 -13.49 7.20
N ALA A 13 -2.07 -14.15 8.36
CA ALA A 13 -2.05 -13.47 9.65
C ALA A 13 -0.84 -12.52 9.78
N ARG A 14 0.34 -12.94 9.29
CA ARG A 14 1.52 -12.09 9.24
C ARG A 14 1.32 -10.88 8.33
N PHE A 15 0.77 -11.10 7.13
CA PHE A 15 0.44 -10.01 6.21
C PHE A 15 -0.54 -9.01 6.85
N HIS A 16 -1.58 -9.48 7.53
CA HIS A 16 -2.52 -8.64 8.26
C HIS A 16 -1.82 -7.81 9.34
N LYS A 17 -0.96 -8.41 10.15
CA LYS A 17 -0.19 -7.70 11.18
C LYS A 17 0.73 -6.64 10.59
N GLU A 18 1.38 -6.93 9.46
CA GLU A 18 2.23 -5.96 8.78
C GLU A 18 1.42 -4.81 8.17
N MET A 19 0.25 -5.08 7.58
CA MET A 19 -0.69 -4.06 7.14
C MET A 19 -1.14 -3.15 8.30
N LEU A 20 -1.37 -3.71 9.49
CA LEU A 20 -1.66 -2.93 10.69
C LEU A 20 -0.45 -2.05 11.10
N GLY A 21 0.75 -2.61 11.04
CA GLY A 21 1.99 -1.88 11.32
C GLY A 21 2.25 -0.71 10.35
N LEU A 22 1.76 -0.77 9.12
CA LEU A 22 1.84 0.36 8.20
C LEU A 22 1.07 1.59 8.72
N TYR A 23 -0.06 1.42 9.43
CA TYR A 23 -0.78 2.57 9.98
C TYR A 23 -0.01 3.33 11.04
N GLU A 24 0.70 2.61 11.89
CA GLU A 24 1.55 3.23 12.91
C GLU A 24 2.65 4.06 12.23
N ARG A 25 3.27 3.50 11.18
CA ARG A 25 4.26 4.23 10.37
C ARG A 25 3.65 5.43 9.65
N PHE A 26 2.41 5.34 9.15
CA PHE A 26 1.74 6.50 8.54
C PHE A 26 1.46 7.60 9.56
N ALA A 27 1.05 7.21 10.78
CA ALA A 27 0.83 8.16 11.86
C ALA A 27 2.12 8.89 12.24
N GLU A 28 3.27 8.21 12.28
CA GLU A 28 4.60 8.82 12.47
C GLU A 28 4.95 9.81 11.33
N LEU A 29 4.45 9.57 10.12
CA LEU A 29 4.60 10.47 8.96
C LEU A 29 3.55 11.60 8.92
N GLY A 30 2.69 11.70 9.94
CA GLY A 30 1.71 12.77 10.07
C GLY A 30 0.47 12.62 9.19
N PHE A 31 0.12 11.40 8.77
CA PHE A 31 -1.15 11.15 8.06
C PHE A 31 -1.78 9.80 8.41
N ARG A 32 -3.10 9.67 8.21
CA ARG A 32 -3.85 8.48 8.59
C ARG A 32 -4.84 8.10 7.49
N PRO A 33 -4.55 7.10 6.64
CA PRO A 33 -5.48 6.64 5.60
C PRO A 33 -6.64 5.87 6.25
N ALA A 34 -7.73 6.60 6.54
CA ALA A 34 -8.89 6.06 7.26
C ALA A 34 -9.56 4.89 6.52
N LEU A 35 -9.64 4.96 5.18
CA LEU A 35 -10.23 3.92 4.36
C LEU A 35 -9.43 2.61 4.47
N LEU A 36 -8.12 2.68 4.27
CA LEU A 36 -7.23 1.53 4.38
C LEU A 36 -7.43 0.88 5.77
N ARG A 37 -7.40 1.67 6.86
CA ARG A 37 -7.55 1.16 8.25
C ARG A 37 -8.85 0.43 8.44
N ARG A 38 -9.94 1.03 7.96
CA ARG A 38 -11.26 0.43 8.03
C ARG A 38 -11.31 -0.89 7.29
N CYS A 39 -10.85 -0.95 6.04
CA CYS A 39 -10.85 -2.16 5.24
C CYS A 39 -10.03 -3.28 5.89
N VAL A 40 -8.81 -2.99 6.37
CA VAL A 40 -7.96 -4.00 7.02
C VAL A 40 -8.57 -4.51 8.32
N THR A 41 -9.20 -3.64 9.10
CA THR A 41 -9.82 -4.02 10.39
C THR A 41 -11.08 -4.87 10.17
N LEU A 42 -11.90 -4.54 9.17
CA LEU A 42 -13.17 -5.23 8.93
C LEU A 42 -13.03 -6.50 8.09
N ASN A 43 -12.19 -6.46 7.06
CA ASN A 43 -12.13 -7.50 6.02
C ASN A 43 -10.86 -8.37 6.15
N GLY A 44 -9.88 -7.94 6.94
CA GLY A 44 -8.55 -8.56 7.00
C GLY A 44 -7.56 -7.98 5.99
N GLY A 45 -6.28 -8.29 6.18
CA GLY A 45 -5.19 -7.67 5.41
C GLY A 45 -5.25 -8.05 3.92
N VAL A 46 -5.37 -9.34 3.62
CA VAL A 46 -5.36 -9.85 2.24
C VAL A 46 -6.58 -9.37 1.47
N ALA A 47 -7.79 -9.55 2.01
CA ALA A 47 -9.02 -9.09 1.36
C ALA A 47 -9.01 -7.58 1.10
N ALA A 48 -8.57 -6.78 2.09
CA ALA A 48 -8.43 -5.34 1.90
C ALA A 48 -7.42 -4.99 0.80
N ALA A 49 -6.29 -5.68 0.73
CA ALA A 49 -5.27 -5.44 -0.29
C ALA A 49 -5.78 -5.78 -1.70
N ARG A 50 -6.50 -6.90 -1.86
CA ARG A 50 -7.13 -7.30 -3.13
C ARG A 50 -8.14 -6.26 -3.63
N GLU A 51 -8.92 -5.69 -2.73
CA GLU A 51 -9.90 -4.66 -3.09
C GLU A 51 -9.21 -3.33 -3.44
N LEU A 52 -8.33 -2.86 -2.56
CA LEU A 52 -7.75 -1.53 -2.63
C LEU A 52 -6.66 -1.40 -3.70
N VAL A 53 -6.11 -2.51 -4.20
CA VAL A 53 -5.17 -2.50 -5.34
C VAL A 53 -5.87 -2.18 -6.67
N PHE A 54 -7.16 -2.48 -6.81
CA PHE A 54 -7.94 -2.07 -8.00
C PHE A 54 -8.73 -0.79 -7.75
N ASN A 55 -9.15 -0.57 -6.50
CA ASN A 55 -9.89 0.62 -6.10
C ASN A 55 -9.05 1.46 -5.12
N PRO A 56 -8.03 2.19 -5.63
CA PRO A 56 -7.27 3.18 -4.86
C PRO A 56 -8.24 4.28 -4.42
N GLY A 57 -8.91 4.10 -3.29
CA GLY A 57 -9.37 5.25 -2.54
C GLY A 57 -8.16 5.93 -1.90
N THR A 58 -8.30 6.31 -0.64
CA THR A 58 -7.21 6.94 0.12
C THR A 58 -6.30 5.88 0.77
N THR A 59 -5.54 5.13 -0.03
CA THR A 59 -4.54 4.17 0.50
C THR A 59 -3.31 4.86 1.08
N GLY A 60 -3.01 6.08 0.61
CA GLY A 60 -1.87 6.88 1.06
C GLY A 60 -0.62 6.71 0.20
N LEU A 61 -0.69 5.95 -0.90
CA LEU A 61 0.43 5.71 -1.80
C LEU A 61 1.03 7.01 -2.35
N GLU A 62 0.21 7.95 -2.82
CA GLU A 62 0.68 9.22 -3.38
C GLU A 62 1.50 10.01 -2.34
N ARG A 63 1.00 10.07 -1.11
CA ARG A 63 1.67 10.79 -0.02
C ARG A 63 2.97 10.12 0.41
N LEU A 64 3.03 8.79 0.39
CA LEU A 64 4.29 8.06 0.64
C LEU A 64 5.34 8.36 -0.42
N ILE A 65 4.92 8.56 -1.66
CA ILE A 65 5.84 8.86 -2.75
C ILE A 65 6.38 10.28 -2.65
N ASP A 66 5.52 11.25 -2.29
CA ASP A 66 5.95 12.61 -1.99
C ASP A 66 6.99 12.62 -0.84
N LEU A 67 6.82 11.73 0.13
CA LEU A 67 7.74 11.51 1.25
C LEU A 67 8.93 10.61 0.91
N ARG A 68 9.08 10.15 -0.34
CA ARG A 68 10.15 9.24 -0.80
C ARG A 68 10.19 7.91 -0.01
N LYS A 69 9.04 7.44 0.47
CA LYS A 69 8.86 6.21 1.25
C LYS A 69 7.85 5.21 0.64
N PRO A 70 7.85 4.94 -0.68
CA PRO A 70 6.90 3.99 -1.30
C PRO A 70 7.03 2.56 -0.76
N GLU A 71 8.16 2.20 -0.16
CA GLU A 71 8.39 0.90 0.50
C GLU A 71 7.48 0.66 1.71
N LEU A 72 6.87 1.72 2.25
CA LEU A 72 5.89 1.66 3.33
C LEU A 72 4.45 1.51 2.81
N SER A 73 4.25 1.29 1.50
CA SER A 73 2.91 1.16 0.93
C SER A 73 2.40 -0.28 1.00
N MET A 74 1.07 -0.42 0.87
CA MET A 74 0.41 -1.71 0.71
C MET A 74 0.92 -2.43 -0.54
N GLU A 75 1.06 -1.71 -1.65
CA GLU A 75 1.54 -2.25 -2.93
C GLU A 75 2.96 -2.83 -2.80
N ALA A 76 3.85 -2.12 -2.09
CA ALA A 76 5.20 -2.62 -1.82
C ALA A 76 5.17 -3.87 -0.94
N LEU A 77 4.25 -3.93 0.02
CA LEU A 77 4.06 -5.12 0.87
C LEU A 77 3.55 -6.32 0.06
N MET A 78 2.59 -6.12 -0.86
CA MET A 78 2.06 -7.19 -1.73
C MET A 78 3.15 -7.84 -2.60
N LEU A 79 4.14 -7.06 -3.05
CA LEU A 79 5.21 -7.53 -3.92
C LEU A 79 6.36 -8.24 -3.20
N ARG A 80 6.30 -8.38 -1.87
CA ARG A 80 7.36 -9.09 -1.16
C ARG A 80 7.32 -10.59 -1.47
N PRO A 81 8.47 -11.25 -1.68
CA PRO A 81 8.55 -12.68 -2.03
C PRO A 81 7.77 -13.62 -1.10
N GLU A 82 7.71 -13.27 0.19
CA GLU A 82 7.00 -14.01 1.23
C GLU A 82 5.47 -13.93 1.12
N TYR A 83 4.93 -12.92 0.41
CA TYR A 83 3.49 -12.67 0.26
C TYR A 83 2.96 -12.88 -1.16
N LEU A 84 3.83 -13.09 -2.15
CA LEU A 84 3.41 -13.30 -3.55
C LEU A 84 2.36 -14.41 -3.68
N GLY A 85 2.48 -15.49 -2.90
CA GLY A 85 1.54 -16.62 -2.92
C GLY A 85 0.14 -16.31 -2.37
N LEU A 86 -0.08 -15.13 -1.76
CA LEU A 86 -1.39 -14.69 -1.28
C LEU A 86 -2.23 -14.02 -2.38
N PHE A 87 -1.59 -13.62 -3.48
CA PHE A 87 -2.19 -12.78 -4.52
C PHE A 87 -2.11 -13.45 -5.89
N SER A 88 -3.04 -13.08 -6.76
CA SER A 88 -3.02 -13.45 -8.16
C SER A 88 -2.00 -12.60 -8.94
N ASP A 89 -1.55 -13.12 -10.09
CA ASP A 89 -0.67 -12.37 -10.99
C ASP A 89 -1.25 -11.02 -11.43
N LEU A 90 -2.59 -10.93 -11.55
CA LEU A 90 -3.27 -9.69 -11.91
C LEU A 90 -3.16 -8.64 -10.80
N GLU A 91 -3.38 -9.05 -9.55
CA GLU A 91 -3.25 -8.18 -8.36
C GLU A 91 -1.80 -7.70 -8.18
N LEU A 92 -0.83 -8.60 -8.37
CA LEU A 92 0.60 -8.27 -8.27
C LEU A 92 1.04 -7.31 -9.40
N LYS A 93 0.58 -7.55 -10.63
CA LYS A 93 0.83 -6.62 -11.75
C LYS A 93 0.26 -5.24 -11.48
N GLU A 94 -0.93 -5.16 -10.91
CA GLU A 94 -1.56 -3.88 -10.57
C GLU A 94 -0.82 -3.15 -9.45
N ALA A 95 -0.38 -3.87 -8.40
CA ALA A 95 0.46 -3.31 -7.34
C ALA A 95 1.77 -2.73 -7.91
N ALA A 96 2.46 -3.48 -8.78
CA ALA A 96 3.68 -3.02 -9.44
C ALA A 96 3.42 -1.81 -10.35
N ARG A 97 2.35 -1.86 -11.15
CA ARG A 97 1.94 -0.75 -12.01
C ARG A 97 1.71 0.52 -11.21
N ARG A 98 1.07 0.42 -10.04
CA ARG A 98 0.78 1.56 -9.18
C ARG A 98 2.03 2.14 -8.54
N LEU A 99 2.96 1.32 -8.07
CA LEU A 99 4.26 1.82 -7.58
C LEU A 99 5.05 2.57 -8.66
N VAL A 100 5.05 2.05 -9.89
CA VAL A 100 5.75 2.68 -11.02
C VAL A 100 5.05 3.96 -11.48
N ASN A 101 3.73 3.94 -11.64
CA ASN A 101 2.98 5.08 -12.16
C ASN A 101 2.83 6.22 -11.17
N ALA A 102 2.83 5.90 -9.88
CA ALA A 102 2.78 6.90 -8.84
C ALA A 102 4.17 7.50 -8.59
N ALA A 103 5.27 6.84 -9.02
CA ALA A 103 6.61 7.43 -8.98
C ALA A 103 6.56 8.82 -9.64
N PRO A 104 7.25 9.83 -9.07
CA PRO A 104 7.11 11.19 -9.53
C PRO A 104 7.50 11.23 -10.99
N SER A 105 6.50 11.47 -11.84
CA SER A 105 6.68 11.70 -13.26
C SER A 105 7.80 12.74 -13.35
N ARG A 106 8.95 12.38 -13.93
CA ARG A 106 10.07 13.31 -14.16
C ARG A 106 9.68 14.50 -15.07
N SER A 107 8.41 14.57 -15.44
CA SER A 107 7.76 15.48 -16.37
C SER A 107 6.35 15.83 -15.90
N ARG A 108 6.16 16.15 -14.60
CA ARG A 108 5.01 16.95 -14.17
C ARG A 108 5.52 18.22 -13.50
N GLY A 109 5.76 19.22 -14.34
CA GLY A 109 5.61 20.60 -13.91
C GLY A 109 4.25 20.73 -13.23
N ARG A 110 4.28 20.97 -11.92
CA ARG A 110 3.14 21.43 -11.14
C ARG A 110 3.74 22.49 -10.21
N LEU A 111 3.76 23.72 -10.71
CA LEU A 111 2.83 24.75 -10.25
C LEU A 111 2.93 24.87 -8.74
N GLN A 112 3.80 25.79 -8.33
CA GLN A 112 3.90 26.29 -6.97
C GLN A 112 2.49 26.63 -6.49
N ALA A 113 2.07 26.03 -5.37
CA ALA A 113 0.92 26.52 -4.64
C ALA A 113 1.28 27.94 -4.16
N GLN A 114 0.63 28.95 -4.73
CA GLN A 114 0.80 30.33 -4.28
C GLN A 114 0.34 30.43 -2.81
N PRO A 115 1.10 31.10 -1.94
CA PRO A 115 0.63 31.39 -0.59
C PRO A 115 -0.63 32.24 -0.70
N THR A 116 -1.72 31.79 -0.08
CA THR A 116 -2.92 32.62 0.05
C THR A 116 -2.59 33.70 1.07
N GLU A 117 -2.14 34.86 0.62
CA GLU A 117 -2.12 36.07 1.45
C GLU A 117 -3.57 36.38 1.86
N ARG A 118 -3.86 36.26 3.15
CA ARG A 118 -5.07 36.85 3.74
C ARG A 118 -4.74 38.28 4.14
N LYS A 119 -5.55 39.19 3.60
CA LYS A 119 -5.65 40.63 3.86
C LYS A 119 -5.70 40.98 5.35
#